data_AF-A0A2A3H1B4-F1
#
_entry.id   AF-A0A2A3H1B4-F1
#
_cell.length_a   1.000
_cell.length_b   1.000
_cell.length_c   1.000
_cell.angle_alpha   90.00
_cell.angle_beta   90.00
_cell.angle_gamma   90.00
#
_symmetry.space_group_name_H-M   'P 1'
#
loop_
_entity.id
_entity.type
_entity.pdbx_description
1 polymer ?
#
loop_
_entity_poly.entity_id
_entity_poly.type
_entity_poly.pdbx_seq_one_letter_code
_entity_poly.pdbx_strand_id
1 'polypeptide(L)'
;MSSSLTPPPPSWDPEYAPEPTWAAAARSGPRRSHRAPGRFRGLLDTLLRHGRPDPHPDAAGTPVRHPSDAPAAAGPYASHHEVTRWQRHADAYERLSDGLDRERAHLLAWLAALHPASAVVTPVTDDGDGWEVLHLTAGGEVMSWPISPRNAHLFRHAPRRTPRPGEAYRGTDDRETEAKYAHIRRHTSLLALEDGVAAFVSELRHGG
;
A
#
# COMPACT_ATOMS: atom_id res chain seq x y z
N MET A 1 -0.46 -52.00 -35.72
CA MET A 1 -1.71 -51.46 -35.15
C MET A 1 -1.45 -51.10 -33.69
N SER A 2 -1.06 -49.84 -33.45
CA SER A 2 -1.06 -49.20 -32.13
C SER A 2 -1.21 -47.71 -32.38
N SER A 3 -2.40 -47.18 -32.13
CA SER A 3 -2.67 -45.74 -32.15
C SER A 3 -2.73 -45.26 -30.71
N SER A 4 -1.74 -44.46 -30.32
CA SER A 4 -1.68 -43.68 -29.09
C SER A 4 -2.63 -42.49 -29.18
N LEU A 5 -3.65 -42.44 -28.32
CA LEU A 5 -4.52 -41.27 -28.14
C LEU A 5 -3.83 -40.24 -27.23
N THR A 6 -3.58 -39.06 -27.79
CA THR A 6 -3.17 -37.84 -27.07
C THR A 6 -4.40 -37.22 -26.39
N PRO A 7 -4.33 -36.76 -25.13
CA PRO A 7 -5.44 -36.03 -24.50
C PRO A 7 -5.55 -34.59 -25.05
N PRO A 8 -6.76 -34.00 -25.11
CA PRO A 8 -6.95 -32.64 -25.58
C PRO A 8 -6.44 -31.61 -24.55
N PRO A 9 -6.04 -30.39 -25.00
CA PRO A 9 -5.65 -29.31 -24.10
C PRO A 9 -6.86 -28.75 -23.32
N PRO A 10 -6.63 -28.11 -22.16
CA PRO A 10 -7.69 -27.49 -21.38
C PRO A 10 -8.33 -26.33 -22.15
N SER A 11 -9.64 -26.39 -22.32
CA SER A 11 -10.46 -25.32 -22.89
C SER A 11 -10.39 -24.07 -22.01
N TRP A 12 -9.82 -23.00 -22.54
CA TRP A 12 -9.93 -21.65 -21.98
C TRP A 12 -11.32 -21.10 -22.35
N ASP A 13 -12.20 -20.95 -21.36
CA ASP A 13 -13.48 -20.24 -21.50
C ASP A 13 -13.21 -18.72 -21.38
N PRO A 14 -13.52 -17.90 -22.40
CA PRO A 14 -13.24 -16.46 -22.36
C PRO A 14 -14.33 -15.63 -21.65
N GLU A 15 -15.33 -16.25 -21.02
CA GLU A 15 -16.54 -15.55 -20.54
C GLU A 15 -16.73 -15.52 -19.01
N TYR A 16 -15.67 -15.78 -18.22
CA TYR A 16 -15.74 -15.63 -16.75
C TYR A 16 -14.52 -14.92 -16.19
N ALA A 17 -14.45 -13.60 -16.41
CA ALA A 17 -13.66 -12.70 -15.59
C ALA A 17 -14.59 -12.05 -14.55
N PRO A 18 -14.47 -12.32 -13.24
CA PRO A 18 -15.18 -11.51 -12.26
C PRO A 18 -14.55 -10.11 -12.24
N GLU A 19 -15.36 -9.11 -12.60
CA GLU A 19 -15.10 -7.68 -12.44
C GLU A 19 -14.52 -7.36 -11.05
N PRO A 20 -13.43 -6.57 -10.93
CA PRO A 20 -12.86 -6.22 -9.64
C PRO A 20 -13.80 -5.26 -8.89
N THR A 21 -14.41 -5.78 -7.81
CA THR A 21 -15.50 -5.20 -7.00
C THR A 21 -15.15 -3.97 -6.17
N TRP A 22 -14.05 -3.26 -6.45
CA TRP A 22 -13.72 -2.03 -5.70
C TRP A 22 -14.70 -0.87 -5.96
N ALA A 23 -15.48 -0.92 -7.06
CA ALA A 23 -16.47 0.10 -7.40
C ALA A 23 -17.76 0.06 -6.55
N ALA A 24 -18.01 -1.00 -5.76
CA ALA A 24 -19.25 -1.15 -5.00
C ALA A 24 -19.18 -0.64 -3.54
N ALA A 25 -17.99 -0.32 -3.02
CA ALA A 25 -17.80 0.04 -1.61
C ALA A 25 -18.03 1.54 -1.27
N ALA A 26 -18.36 2.39 -2.25
CA ALA A 26 -18.40 3.85 -2.06
C ALA A 26 -19.71 4.41 -1.44
N ARG A 27 -20.56 3.58 -0.82
CA ARG A 27 -21.83 4.06 -0.24
C ARG A 27 -22.12 3.44 1.13
N SER A 28 -21.51 3.97 2.19
CA SER A 28 -22.08 4.22 3.54
C SER A 28 -20.98 4.55 4.57
N GLY A 29 -21.13 5.64 5.34
CA GLY A 29 -20.24 6.01 6.47
C GLY A 29 -20.52 5.18 7.75
N PRO A 30 -19.97 5.50 8.95
CA PRO A 30 -19.23 6.70 9.36
C PRO A 30 -17.88 6.46 10.11
N ARG A 31 -17.12 7.57 10.22
CA ARG A 31 -16.05 7.93 11.19
C ARG A 31 -15.54 6.84 12.14
N ARG A 32 -14.24 6.49 12.00
CA ARG A 32 -13.33 6.24 13.12
C ARG A 32 -11.88 6.53 12.73
N SER A 33 -11.24 7.34 13.55
CA SER A 33 -9.85 7.78 13.53
C SER A 33 -8.88 6.66 13.86
N HIS A 34 -7.93 6.31 12.98
CA HIS A 34 -6.69 5.60 13.31
C HIS A 34 -5.64 5.98 12.25
N ARG A 35 -4.63 6.80 12.57
CA ARG A 35 -3.31 6.48 13.17
C ARG A 35 -2.37 5.80 12.17
N ALA A 36 -1.29 6.52 11.85
CA ALA A 36 -0.20 6.19 10.94
C ALA A 36 0.49 4.82 11.22
N PRO A 37 1.26 4.29 10.24
CA PRO A 37 1.57 2.87 10.16
C PRO A 37 2.82 2.55 10.99
N GLY A 38 2.63 1.66 11.96
CA GLY A 38 3.71 1.12 12.75
C GLY A 38 3.12 0.25 13.84
N ARG A 39 3.52 -1.02 13.87
CA ARG A 39 3.18 -2.06 14.87
C ARG A 39 2.02 -3.00 14.52
N PHE A 40 2.13 -3.72 13.40
CA PHE A 40 1.36 -4.97 13.22
C PHE A 40 1.87 -6.13 14.11
N ARG A 41 3.04 -6.01 14.75
CA ARG A 41 3.57 -7.02 15.68
C ARG A 41 2.87 -7.09 17.06
N GLY A 42 2.15 -6.04 17.48
CA GLY A 42 1.59 -5.98 18.84
C GLY A 42 0.23 -6.66 19.02
N LEU A 43 -0.51 -6.87 17.93
CA LEU A 43 -1.91 -7.31 18.02
C LEU A 43 -2.04 -8.83 18.21
N LEU A 44 -1.08 -9.61 17.70
CA LEU A 44 -1.03 -11.08 17.92
C LEU A 44 -0.58 -11.45 19.34
N ASP A 45 0.26 -10.63 19.97
CA ASP A 45 0.80 -10.90 21.31
C ASP A 45 -0.23 -10.63 22.43
N THR A 46 -1.26 -9.83 22.13
CA THR A 46 -2.38 -9.56 23.06
C THR A 46 -3.37 -10.73 23.12
N LEU A 47 -3.51 -11.49 22.03
CA LEU A 47 -4.41 -12.66 21.98
C LEU A 47 -3.82 -13.92 22.61
N LEU A 48 -2.51 -13.94 22.87
CA LEU A 48 -1.81 -15.08 23.46
C LEU A 48 -1.66 -14.99 25.00
N ARG A 49 -2.07 -13.88 25.63
CA ARG A 49 -1.76 -13.59 27.05
C ARG A 49 -2.95 -13.64 28.03
N HIS A 50 -4.12 -14.12 27.60
CA HIS A 50 -5.28 -14.33 28.47
C HIS A 50 -5.70 -15.80 28.52
N GLY A 51 -4.83 -16.62 29.11
CA GLY A 51 -5.14 -17.99 29.51
C GLY A 51 -4.66 -18.24 30.93
N ARG A 52 -5.48 -17.90 31.93
CA ARG A 52 -5.36 -18.46 33.28
C ARG A 52 -6.77 -18.69 33.85
N PRO A 53 -7.14 -19.95 34.16
CA PRO A 53 -8.36 -20.23 34.89
C PRO A 53 -8.11 -20.09 36.39
N ASP A 54 -8.95 -19.34 37.10
CA ASP A 54 -9.03 -19.40 38.56
C ASP A 54 -10.10 -20.42 38.99
N PRO A 55 -9.90 -21.12 40.13
CA PRO A 55 -10.75 -22.22 40.56
C PRO A 55 -12.02 -21.76 41.30
N HIS A 56 -13.00 -22.65 41.24
CA HIS A 56 -14.35 -22.67 41.81
C HIS A 56 -14.39 -22.51 43.36
N PRO A 57 -15.55 -22.13 43.94
CA PRO A 57 -16.06 -22.88 45.10
C PRO A 57 -17.53 -23.31 44.97
N ASP A 58 -17.78 -24.56 45.37
CA ASP A 58 -19.02 -25.33 45.28
C ASP A 58 -20.28 -24.65 45.89
N ALA A 59 -21.46 -24.99 45.36
CA ALA A 59 -22.61 -25.42 46.17
C ALA A 59 -23.79 -25.91 45.30
N ALA A 60 -24.02 -27.24 45.35
CA ALA A 60 -25.29 -27.97 45.38
C ALA A 60 -26.51 -27.52 44.52
N GLY A 61 -27.00 -28.46 43.68
CA GLY A 61 -28.45 -28.72 43.60
C GLY A 61 -29.07 -28.91 42.22
N THR A 62 -29.19 -30.19 41.82
CA THR A 62 -30.23 -30.80 40.96
C THR A 62 -29.94 -30.95 39.44
N PRO A 63 -29.99 -32.19 38.90
CA PRO A 63 -29.85 -32.45 37.46
C PRO A 63 -31.21 -32.40 36.75
N VAL A 64 -31.22 -32.13 35.43
CA VAL A 64 -31.95 -32.92 34.39
C VAL A 64 -31.95 -32.24 33.01
N ARG A 65 -31.59 -33.07 32.02
CA ARG A 65 -31.82 -33.07 30.56
C ARG A 65 -31.11 -32.07 29.63
N HIS A 66 -30.17 -32.67 28.90
CA HIS A 66 -29.70 -32.29 27.56
C HIS A 66 -30.84 -32.13 26.56
N PRO A 67 -30.79 -31.08 25.73
CA PRO A 67 -30.95 -31.17 24.30
C PRO A 67 -29.55 -31.21 23.67
N SER A 68 -29.15 -32.41 23.25
CA SER A 68 -28.33 -32.54 22.04
C SER A 68 -29.09 -31.83 20.92
N ASP A 69 -28.36 -31.13 20.05
CA ASP A 69 -28.83 -30.48 18.81
C ASP A 69 -28.94 -28.94 18.88
N ALA A 70 -27.80 -28.29 19.12
CA ALA A 70 -27.50 -27.01 18.51
C ALA A 70 -25.98 -26.97 18.22
N PRO A 71 -25.54 -26.64 16.98
CA PRO A 71 -24.14 -26.68 16.62
C PRO A 71 -23.38 -25.72 17.52
N ALA A 72 -22.33 -26.24 18.16
CA ALA A 72 -21.41 -25.48 18.98
C ALA A 72 -20.96 -24.25 18.19
N ALA A 73 -21.50 -23.10 18.59
CA ALA A 73 -21.07 -21.79 18.13
C ALA A 73 -19.55 -21.73 18.32
N ALA A 74 -18.84 -21.47 17.23
CA ALA A 74 -17.41 -21.22 17.24
C ALA A 74 -17.12 -20.14 18.30
N GLY A 75 -16.46 -20.57 19.38
CA GLY A 75 -15.97 -19.68 20.42
C GLY A 75 -14.88 -18.75 19.88
N PRO A 76 -14.38 -17.81 20.70
CA PRO A 76 -13.45 -16.72 20.32
C PRO A 76 -12.03 -17.18 19.95
N TYR A 77 -11.83 -18.46 19.64
CA TYR A 77 -10.54 -19.02 19.25
C TYR A 77 -10.58 -19.30 17.75
N ALA A 78 -10.03 -18.38 16.96
CA ALA A 78 -9.65 -18.69 15.59
C ALA A 78 -8.80 -19.96 15.62
N SER A 79 -9.21 -20.97 14.86
CA SER A 79 -8.48 -22.23 14.81
C SER A 79 -7.02 -21.96 14.41
N HIS A 80 -6.07 -22.77 14.90
CA HIS A 80 -4.65 -22.62 14.52
C HIS A 80 -4.46 -22.57 12.98
N HIS A 81 -5.32 -23.27 12.24
CA HIS A 81 -5.36 -23.24 10.78
C HIS A 81 -5.76 -21.87 10.22
N GLU A 82 -6.75 -21.18 10.81
CA GLU A 82 -7.14 -19.82 10.43
C GLU A 82 -6.05 -18.80 10.72
N VAL A 83 -5.42 -18.88 11.90
CA VAL A 83 -4.28 -18.00 12.24
C VAL A 83 -3.14 -18.18 11.24
N THR A 84 -2.78 -19.43 10.92
CA THR A 84 -1.74 -19.74 9.93
C THR A 84 -2.12 -19.26 8.51
N ARG A 85 -3.41 -19.28 8.17
CA ARG A 85 -3.91 -18.76 6.90
C ARG A 85 -3.75 -17.24 6.84
N TRP A 86 -4.20 -16.51 7.86
CA TRP A 86 -4.08 -15.06 7.92
C TRP A 86 -2.63 -14.59 7.96
N GLN A 87 -1.76 -15.30 8.68
CA GLN A 87 -0.34 -15.01 8.69
C GLN A 87 0.27 -15.12 7.29
N ARG A 88 -0.02 -16.20 6.55
CA ARG A 88 0.46 -16.35 5.16
C ARG A 88 -0.05 -15.25 4.24
N HIS A 89 -1.29 -14.80 4.42
CA HIS A 89 -1.83 -13.67 3.67
C HIS A 89 -1.13 -12.35 4.02
N ALA A 90 -0.91 -12.09 5.30
CA ALA A 90 -0.17 -10.92 5.77
C ALA A 90 1.26 -10.90 5.21
N ASP A 91 1.99 -12.01 5.32
CA ASP A 91 3.35 -12.14 4.79
C ASP A 91 3.39 -11.97 3.26
N ALA A 92 2.38 -12.49 2.54
CA ALA A 92 2.27 -12.31 1.10
C ALA A 92 2.02 -10.85 0.71
N TYR A 93 1.16 -10.16 1.46
CA TYR A 93 0.88 -8.74 1.27
C TYR A 93 2.12 -7.88 1.57
N GLU A 94 2.85 -8.17 2.65
CA GLU A 94 4.10 -7.48 3.00
C GLU A 94 5.14 -7.62 1.89
N ARG A 95 5.33 -8.83 1.33
CA ARG A 95 6.25 -9.03 0.19
C ARG A 95 5.85 -8.24 -1.05
N LEU A 96 4.54 -8.17 -1.35
CA LEU A 96 4.05 -7.38 -2.47
C LEU A 96 4.28 -5.88 -2.24
N SER A 97 3.96 -5.40 -1.03
CA SER A 97 4.17 -4.00 -0.65
C SER A 97 5.65 -3.61 -0.72
N ASP A 98 6.55 -4.46 -0.21
CA ASP A 98 8.00 -4.24 -0.29
C ASP A 98 8.49 -4.17 -1.74
N GLY A 99 7.95 -5.02 -2.62
CA GLY A 99 8.24 -5.00 -4.05
C GLY A 99 7.82 -3.69 -4.72
N LEU A 100 6.58 -3.25 -4.47
CA LEU A 100 6.05 -2.00 -4.99
C LEU A 100 6.80 -0.77 -4.45
N ASP A 101 7.17 -0.78 -3.17
CA ASP A 101 7.94 0.30 -2.56
C ASP A 101 9.34 0.41 -3.17
N ARG A 102 9.98 -0.73 -3.49
CA ARG A 102 11.27 -0.75 -4.20
C ARG A 102 11.14 -0.26 -5.64
N GLU A 103 10.13 -0.69 -6.38
CA GLU A 103 9.89 -0.25 -7.77
C GLU A 103 9.63 1.26 -7.82
N ARG A 104 8.73 1.75 -6.96
CA ARG A 104 8.46 3.18 -6.79
C ARG A 104 9.74 3.98 -6.50
N ALA A 105 10.60 3.47 -5.61
CA ALA A 105 11.85 4.15 -5.27
C ALA A 105 12.80 4.27 -6.46
N HIS A 106 12.90 3.25 -7.32
CA HIS A 106 13.74 3.32 -8.53
C HIS A 106 13.19 4.33 -9.53
N LEU A 107 11.87 4.35 -9.76
CA LEU A 107 11.24 5.32 -10.66
C LEU A 107 11.43 6.76 -10.16
N LEU A 108 11.25 6.99 -8.86
CA LEU A 108 11.48 8.31 -8.26
C LEU A 108 12.96 8.73 -8.34
N ALA A 109 13.89 7.80 -8.13
CA ALA A 109 15.33 8.07 -8.26
C ALA A 109 15.70 8.45 -9.69
N TRP A 110 15.12 7.74 -10.67
CA TRP A 110 15.28 8.05 -12.09
C TRP A 110 14.69 9.42 -12.44
N LEU A 111 13.48 9.73 -12.00
CA LEU A 111 12.87 11.06 -12.21
C LEU A 111 13.70 12.18 -11.57
N ALA A 112 14.23 11.97 -10.36
CA ALA A 112 15.12 12.92 -9.71
C ALA A 112 16.43 13.14 -10.50
N ALA A 113 16.93 12.11 -11.18
CA ALA A 113 18.11 12.23 -12.04
C ALA A 113 17.83 13.02 -13.33
N LEU A 114 16.62 12.90 -13.88
CA LEU A 114 16.19 13.66 -15.06
C LEU A 114 15.93 15.14 -14.75
N HIS A 115 15.54 15.45 -13.50
CA HIS A 115 15.18 16.80 -13.08
C HIS A 115 16.01 17.30 -11.88
N PRO A 116 17.35 17.43 -12.01
CA PRO A 116 18.24 17.72 -10.90
C PRO A 116 18.00 19.11 -10.28
N ALA A 117 17.48 20.06 -11.05
CA ALA A 117 17.13 21.40 -10.55
C ALA A 117 15.86 21.42 -9.69
N SER A 118 15.00 20.40 -9.83
CA SER A 118 13.69 20.33 -9.19
C SER A 118 13.60 19.31 -8.05
N ALA A 119 14.64 18.49 -7.87
CA ALA A 119 14.67 17.41 -6.89
C ALA A 119 15.60 17.76 -5.72
N VAL A 120 15.09 17.63 -4.48
CA VAL A 120 15.85 17.82 -3.25
C VAL A 120 15.47 16.73 -2.26
N VAL A 121 16.47 16.18 -1.56
CA VAL A 121 16.25 15.22 -0.47
C VAL A 121 16.47 15.91 0.86
N THR A 122 15.57 15.68 1.81
CA THR A 122 15.69 16.17 3.19
C THR A 122 15.52 15.01 4.17
N PRO A 123 16.28 14.95 5.28
CA PRO A 123 15.99 13.99 6.34
C PRO A 123 14.63 14.27 6.97
N VAL A 124 13.95 13.23 7.47
CA VAL A 124 12.79 13.43 8.35
C VAL A 124 13.30 13.96 9.69
N THR A 125 12.68 15.03 10.20
CA THR A 125 13.14 15.78 11.39
C THR A 125 12.98 15.05 12.72
N ASP A 126 12.43 13.84 12.73
CA ASP A 126 12.23 13.06 13.94
C ASP A 126 13.35 12.01 14.07
N ASP A 127 14.06 12.05 15.20
CA ASP A 127 15.27 11.27 15.46
C ASP A 127 15.02 9.75 15.30
N GLY A 128 15.67 9.13 14.30
CA GLY A 128 16.24 7.81 14.51
C GLY A 128 16.09 6.79 13.39
N ASP A 129 15.07 6.87 12.55
CA ASP A 129 14.81 5.75 11.63
C ASP A 129 15.56 5.88 10.29
N GLY A 130 16.30 6.98 10.06
CA GLY A 130 17.09 7.21 8.84
C GLY A 130 16.24 7.44 7.59
N TRP A 131 14.93 7.70 7.76
CA TRP A 131 14.05 8.02 6.65
C TRP A 131 14.39 9.40 6.09
N GLU A 132 14.37 9.47 4.77
CA GLU A 132 14.51 10.72 4.04
C GLU A 132 13.20 11.01 3.28
N VAL A 133 13.08 12.21 2.74
CA VAL A 133 11.94 12.63 1.91
C VAL A 133 12.49 13.23 0.64
N LEU A 134 12.04 12.72 -0.49
CA LEU A 134 12.23 13.36 -1.79
C LEU A 134 11.19 14.45 -1.94
N HIS A 135 11.63 15.67 -2.24
CA HIS A 135 10.80 16.76 -2.71
C HIS A 135 11.08 16.96 -4.19
N LEU A 136 10.03 16.89 -5.02
CA LEU A 136 10.12 17.13 -6.45
C LEU A 136 9.14 18.24 -6.83
N THR A 137 9.65 19.29 -7.47
CA THR A 137 8.83 20.40 -7.95
C THR A 137 8.47 20.19 -9.42
N ALA A 138 7.18 20.10 -9.71
CA ALA A 138 6.68 19.99 -11.09
C ALA A 138 5.41 20.83 -11.25
N GLY A 139 5.27 21.54 -12.36
CA GLY A 139 4.12 22.43 -12.58
C GLY A 139 3.94 23.51 -11.51
N GLY A 140 5.02 23.93 -10.85
CA GLY A 140 5.01 24.95 -9.79
C GLY A 140 4.61 24.44 -8.40
N GLU A 141 4.28 23.16 -8.24
CA GLU A 141 3.91 22.56 -6.96
C GLU A 141 5.00 21.60 -6.47
N VAL A 142 5.27 21.64 -5.16
CA VAL A 142 6.20 20.70 -4.51
C VAL A 142 5.44 19.46 -4.08
N MET A 143 5.91 18.30 -4.51
CA MET A 143 5.37 17.01 -4.11
C MET A 143 6.42 16.24 -3.32
N SER A 144 5.98 15.55 -2.27
CA SER A 144 6.88 14.83 -1.37
C SER A 144 6.59 13.33 -1.35
N TRP A 145 7.65 12.52 -1.26
CA TRP A 145 7.58 11.08 -1.07
C TRP A 145 8.56 10.60 -0.01
N PRO A 146 8.14 9.71 0.91
CA PRO A 146 9.05 9.13 1.88
C PRO A 146 10.00 8.14 1.20
N ILE A 147 11.27 8.18 1.63
CA ILE A 147 12.32 7.28 1.19
C ILE A 147 12.70 6.39 2.37
N SER A 148 12.46 5.09 2.21
CA SER A 148 12.95 4.09 3.15
C SER A 148 14.48 4.12 3.20
N PRO A 149 15.11 3.97 4.38
CA PRO A 149 16.56 3.90 4.53
C PRO A 149 17.22 2.88 3.60
N ARG A 150 16.52 1.77 3.31
CA ARG A 150 16.98 0.71 2.40
C ARG A 150 17.21 1.22 0.97
N ASN A 151 16.47 2.25 0.56
CA ASN A 151 16.48 2.81 -0.78
C ASN A 151 17.20 4.16 -0.86
N ALA A 152 17.62 4.75 0.27
CA ALA A 152 18.29 6.06 0.32
C ALA A 152 19.53 6.14 -0.59
N HIS A 153 20.25 5.03 -0.77
CA HIS A 153 21.41 4.94 -1.65
C HIS A 153 21.10 5.21 -3.14
N LEU A 154 19.85 5.02 -3.58
CA LEU A 154 19.43 5.30 -4.95
C LEU A 154 19.39 6.81 -5.25
N PHE A 155 19.30 7.66 -4.22
CA PHE A 155 19.18 9.11 -4.34
C PHE A 155 20.50 9.84 -4.05
N ARG A 156 21.65 9.17 -4.22
CA ARG A 156 22.97 9.78 -3.96
C ARG A 156 23.26 10.97 -4.86
N HIS A 157 22.71 11.00 -6.07
CA HIS A 157 22.84 12.10 -7.03
C HIS A 157 21.97 13.31 -6.71
N ALA A 158 20.91 13.14 -5.92
CA ALA A 158 20.00 14.24 -5.59
C ALA A 158 20.64 15.15 -4.50
N PRO A 159 20.58 16.48 -4.66
CA PRO A 159 21.03 17.42 -3.64
C PRO A 159 20.34 17.17 -2.30
N ARG A 160 21.11 17.19 -1.20
CA ARG A 160 20.59 17.08 0.16
C ARG A 160 20.54 18.45 0.83
N ARG A 161 19.45 18.72 1.56
CA ARG A 161 19.30 19.95 2.36
C ARG A 161 18.75 19.62 3.74
N THR A 162 19.12 20.44 4.71
CA THR A 162 18.45 20.47 6.01
C THR A 162 16.99 20.90 5.83
N PRO A 163 16.03 20.25 6.52
CA PRO A 163 14.63 20.67 6.53
C PRO A 163 14.52 22.08 7.12
N ARG A 164 13.67 22.94 6.55
CA ARG A 164 13.37 24.23 7.18
C ARG A 164 12.38 24.04 8.34
N PRO A 165 12.38 24.94 9.33
CA PRO A 165 11.34 24.96 10.35
C PRO A 165 9.94 24.98 9.71
N GLY A 166 9.09 24.02 10.06
CA GLY A 166 7.75 23.88 9.48
C GLY A 166 7.63 22.94 8.26
N GLU A 167 8.74 22.50 7.66
CA GLU A 167 8.77 21.50 6.57
C GLU A 167 8.77 20.05 7.12
N ALA A 168 8.26 19.83 8.34
CA ALA A 168 8.15 18.49 8.89
C ALA A 168 7.23 17.64 8.02
N TYR A 169 7.73 16.52 7.53
CA TYR A 169 6.94 15.56 6.76
C TYR A 169 5.80 15.04 7.65
N ARG A 170 4.55 15.35 7.29
CA ARG A 170 3.36 15.02 8.09
C ARG A 170 2.83 13.60 7.85
N GLY A 171 3.60 12.76 7.15
CA GLY A 171 3.12 11.48 6.66
C GLY A 171 2.30 11.64 5.38
N THR A 172 1.71 10.54 4.96
CA THR A 172 0.84 10.48 3.79
C THR A 172 -0.60 10.54 4.28
N ASP A 173 -1.23 11.72 4.26
CA ASP A 173 -2.69 11.81 4.38
C ASP A 173 -3.33 11.40 3.03
N ASP A 174 -4.46 10.69 3.07
CA ASP A 174 -5.16 10.22 1.88
C ASP A 174 -5.58 11.41 0.99
N ARG A 175 -5.99 12.52 1.63
CA ARG A 175 -6.38 13.73 0.91
C ARG A 175 -5.19 14.40 0.21
N GLU A 176 -4.04 14.47 0.89
CA GLU A 176 -2.80 15.01 0.32
C GLU A 176 -2.30 14.13 -0.84
N THR A 177 -2.50 12.81 -0.72
CA THR A 177 -2.15 11.85 -1.78
C THR A 177 -3.00 12.05 -3.02
N GLU A 178 -4.32 12.16 -2.88
CA GLU A 178 -5.21 12.36 -4.02
C GLU A 178 -4.96 13.73 -4.69
N ALA A 179 -4.72 14.78 -3.90
CA ALA A 179 -4.36 16.09 -4.43
C ALA A 179 -3.06 16.03 -5.26
N LYS A 180 -2.02 15.37 -4.72
CA LYS A 180 -0.76 15.12 -5.45
C LYS A 180 -1.00 14.39 -6.77
N TYR A 181 -1.83 13.35 -6.79
CA TYR A 181 -2.11 12.58 -8.01
C TYR A 181 -2.96 13.35 -9.02
N ALA A 182 -3.94 14.13 -8.56
CA ALA A 182 -4.69 15.04 -9.43
C ALA A 182 -3.77 16.07 -10.08
N HIS A 183 -2.83 16.64 -9.31
CA HIS A 183 -1.81 17.54 -9.83
C HIS A 183 -0.93 16.88 -10.89
N ILE A 184 -0.40 15.69 -10.62
CA ILE A 184 0.41 14.92 -11.59
C ILE A 184 -0.37 14.72 -12.90
N ARG A 185 -1.61 14.20 -12.82
CA ARG A 185 -2.44 13.96 -14.02
C ARG A 185 -2.66 15.24 -14.82
N ARG A 186 -2.96 16.34 -14.13
CA ARG A 186 -3.15 17.65 -14.78
C ARG A 186 -1.86 18.11 -15.45
N HIS A 187 -0.73 18.06 -14.74
CA HIS A 187 0.55 18.55 -15.24
C HIS A 187 1.04 17.74 -16.44
N THR A 188 0.97 16.42 -16.39
CA THR A 188 1.35 15.56 -17.53
C THR A 188 0.47 15.80 -18.76
N SER A 189 -0.82 16.09 -18.54
CA SER A 189 -1.73 16.42 -19.65
C SER A 189 -1.35 17.75 -20.31
N LEU A 190 -0.94 18.75 -19.52
CA LEU A 190 -0.47 20.04 -20.05
C LEU A 190 0.83 19.89 -20.85
N LEU A 191 1.80 19.13 -20.33
CA LEU A 191 3.05 18.86 -21.05
C LEU A 191 2.81 18.19 -22.41
N ALA A 192 1.92 17.20 -22.47
CA ALA A 192 1.57 16.54 -23.73
C ALA A 192 0.92 17.49 -24.75
N LEU A 193 0.16 18.49 -24.29
CA LEU A 193 -0.43 19.52 -25.17
C LEU A 193 0.63 20.51 -25.66
N GLU A 194 1.55 20.94 -24.79
CA GLU A 194 2.65 21.84 -25.16
C GLU A 194 3.55 21.25 -26.24
N ASP A 195 3.91 19.97 -26.10
CA ASP A 195 4.69 19.24 -27.11
C ASP A 195 3.96 19.17 -28.45
N GLY A 196 2.64 18.95 -28.43
CA GLY A 196 1.81 18.94 -29.64
C GLY A 196 1.76 20.29 -30.35
N VAL A 197 1.65 21.39 -29.59
CA VAL A 197 1.67 22.74 -30.16
C VAL A 197 3.07 23.07 -30.71
N ALA A 198 4.14 22.71 -30.01
CA ALA A 198 5.51 22.94 -30.46
C ALA A 198 5.82 22.18 -31.77
N ALA A 199 5.35 20.94 -31.88
CA ALA A 199 5.47 20.13 -33.09
C ALA A 199 4.72 20.78 -34.27
N PHE A 200 3.47 21.19 -34.06
CA PHE A 200 2.65 21.84 -35.08
C PHE A 200 3.26 23.16 -35.59
N VAL A 201 3.75 24.01 -34.68
CA VAL A 201 4.42 25.27 -35.05
C VAL A 201 5.71 25.00 -35.82
N SER A 202 6.43 23.95 -35.48
CA SER A 202 7.65 23.55 -36.20
C SER A 202 7.32 23.09 -37.63
N GLU A 203 6.25 22.32 -37.83
CA GLU A 203 5.79 21.87 -39.15
C GLU A 203 5.43 23.05 -40.06
N LEU A 204 4.65 24.02 -39.55
CA LEU A 204 4.28 25.23 -40.30
C LEU A 204 5.49 26.09 -40.70
N ARG A 205 6.59 26.06 -39.93
CA ARG A 205 7.81 26.81 -40.24
C ARG A 205 8.70 26.15 -41.29
N HIS A 206 8.60 24.83 -41.48
CA HIS A 206 9.44 24.07 -42.42
C HIS A 206 8.70 23.67 -43.70
N GLY A 207 7.37 23.83 -43.75
CA GLY A 207 6.53 23.51 -44.91
C GLY A 207 6.14 24.70 -45.81
N GLY A 208 6.82 25.84 -45.70
CA GLY A 208 6.54 27.07 -46.46
C GLY A 208 7.62 27.43 -47.47
#